data_AF-A0A2X2JAE3-F1
#
_entry.id   AF-A0A2X2JAE3-F1
#
_cell.length_a   1.000
_cell.length_b   1.000
_cell.length_c   1.000
_cell.angle_alpha   90.00
_cell.angle_beta   90.00
_cell.angle_gamma   90.00
#
_symmetry.space_group_name_H-M   'P 1'
#
loop_
_entity.id
_entity.type
_entity.pdbx_description
1 polymer ?
#
loop_
_entity_poly.entity_id
_entity_poly.type
_entity_poly.pdbx_seq_one_letter_code
_entity_poly.pdbx_strand_id
1 'polypeptide(L)'
;MKNIMQFSDIYLTTRGFLPFAPEADFWVGKHKLPQYEIQMLDWKTLTTDVAAGVGIENWALGVGLFDMSLSRDDVDVYSRDFSRTSQMNTNSVDVRYRNIPLWDDATLSLMAKYSAPNKTDQQQ
;
A
#
# COMPACT_ATOMS: atom_id res chain seq x y z
N MET A 1 0.05 -12.05 -28.35
CA MET A 1 0.20 -11.59 -26.95
C MET A 1 -1.01 -10.71 -26.64
N LYS A 2 -1.95 -11.17 -25.82
CA LYS A 2 -3.20 -10.45 -25.53
C LYS A 2 -2.86 -9.41 -24.45
N ASN A 3 -2.72 -8.14 -24.82
CA ASN A 3 -2.54 -7.07 -23.85
C ASN A 3 -3.90 -6.79 -23.20
N ILE A 4 -4.10 -7.34 -22.01
CA ILE A 4 -5.33 -7.16 -21.26
C ILE A 4 -5.15 -5.82 -20.54
N MET A 5 -5.89 -4.78 -20.96
CA MET A 5 -5.93 -3.52 -20.23
C MET A 5 -6.38 -3.79 -18.79
N GLN A 6 -5.46 -3.62 -17.85
CA GLN A 6 -5.72 -3.75 -16.43
C GLN A 6 -5.90 -2.36 -15.84
N PHE A 7 -7.04 -2.12 -15.19
CA PHE A 7 -7.24 -0.89 -14.43
C PHE A 7 -6.44 -0.99 -13.13
N SER A 8 -5.33 -0.25 -13.05
CA SER A 8 -4.40 -0.31 -11.91
C SER A 8 -4.77 0.65 -10.78
N ASP A 9 -5.31 1.84 -11.10
CA ASP A 9 -5.70 2.86 -10.11
C ASP A 9 -7.13 3.36 -10.37
N ILE A 10 -8.01 3.13 -9.39
CA ILE A 10 -9.37 3.68 -9.35
C ILE A 10 -9.66 4.02 -7.89
N TYR A 11 -9.56 5.31 -7.54
CA TYR A 11 -9.76 5.76 -6.17
C TYR A 11 -10.37 7.17 -6.11
N LEU A 12 -11.01 7.47 -4.98
CA LEU A 12 -11.40 8.81 -4.60
C LEU A 12 -10.38 9.34 -3.60
N THR A 13 -9.98 10.60 -3.73
CA THR A 13 -9.11 11.28 -2.76
C THR A 13 -9.74 12.60 -2.32
N THR A 14 -9.58 12.95 -1.05
CA THR A 14 -10.05 14.19 -0.45
C THR A 14 -8.96 14.80 0.42
N ARG A 15 -8.73 16.12 0.24
CA ARG A 15 -7.83 16.91 1.08
C ARG A 15 -8.67 17.79 2.00
N GLY A 16 -8.24 17.98 3.26
CA GLY A 16 -8.97 18.79 4.23
C GLY A 16 -10.20 18.10 4.84
N PHE A 17 -10.43 16.82 4.54
CA PHE A 17 -11.55 16.05 5.07
C PHE A 17 -11.34 15.66 6.54
N LEU A 18 -10.09 15.44 6.95
CA LEU A 18 -9.75 15.05 8.32
C LEU A 18 -9.47 16.32 9.15
N PRO A 19 -10.30 16.67 10.15
CA PRO A 19 -10.14 17.91 10.90
C PRO A 19 -8.86 17.94 11.75
N PHE A 20 -8.29 16.77 12.07
CA PHE A 20 -7.03 16.63 12.79
C PHE A 20 -5.79 16.62 11.87
N ALA A 21 -5.99 16.53 10.55
CA ALA A 21 -4.94 16.49 9.54
C ALA A 21 -5.42 17.17 8.24
N PRO A 22 -5.66 18.50 8.25
CA PRO A 22 -6.27 19.20 7.11
C PRO A 22 -5.42 19.15 5.83
N GLU A 23 -4.11 19.04 5.97
CA GLU A 23 -3.14 18.94 4.88
C GLU A 23 -3.00 17.53 4.30
N ALA A 24 -3.50 16.51 5.01
CA ALA A 24 -3.41 15.14 4.58
C ALA A 24 -4.40 14.83 3.44
N ASP A 25 -3.95 13.99 2.52
CA ASP A 25 -4.75 13.41 1.45
C ASP A 25 -5.35 12.09 1.94
N PHE A 26 -6.67 12.02 2.10
CA PHE A 26 -7.37 10.80 2.45
C PHE A 26 -7.92 10.15 1.18
N TRP A 27 -7.60 8.88 0.94
CA TRP A 27 -8.06 8.16 -0.23
C TRP A 27 -8.72 6.82 0.10
N VAL A 28 -9.64 6.42 -0.77
CA VAL A 28 -10.36 5.14 -0.73
C VAL A 28 -10.47 4.59 -2.15
N GLY A 29 -10.09 3.33 -2.33
CA GLY A 29 -10.24 2.62 -3.60
C GLY A 29 -9.06 1.73 -3.92
N LYS A 30 -8.93 1.36 -5.19
CA LYS A 30 -7.76 0.64 -5.68
C LYS A 30 -6.64 1.66 -5.90
N HIS A 31 -5.78 1.80 -4.89
CA HIS A 31 -4.62 2.68 -4.92
C HIS A 31 -3.48 2.10 -4.06
N LYS A 32 -2.25 2.50 -4.36
CA LYS A 32 -1.03 2.05 -3.69
C LYS A 32 -0.20 3.27 -3.30
N LEU A 33 0.39 3.25 -2.12
CA LEU A 33 1.37 4.27 -1.73
C LEU A 33 2.53 4.32 -2.76
N PRO A 34 3.11 5.51 -3.01
CA PRO A 34 4.11 5.71 -4.06
C PRO A 34 5.25 4.68 -4.00
N GLN A 35 5.56 4.02 -5.11
CA GLN A 35 6.63 3.02 -5.13
C GLN A 35 8.01 3.69 -5.26
N TYR A 36 9.00 3.14 -4.57
CA TYR A 36 10.40 3.52 -4.76
C TYR A 36 11.07 2.54 -5.71
N GLU A 37 11.55 3.05 -6.83
CA GLU A 37 12.16 2.26 -7.89
C GLU A 37 13.59 2.74 -8.15
N ILE A 38 14.54 1.80 -8.13
CA ILE A 38 15.90 2.06 -8.57
C ILE A 38 15.95 1.79 -10.07
N GLN A 39 15.85 2.86 -10.86
CA GLN A 39 15.73 2.77 -12.33
C GLN A 39 16.86 1.97 -13.01
N MET A 40 18.10 2.09 -12.53
CA MET A 40 19.25 1.41 -13.15
C MET A 40 19.24 -0.12 -12.96
N LEU A 41 18.50 -0.62 -11.96
CA LEU A 41 18.42 -2.04 -11.64
C LEU A 41 17.05 -2.64 -11.98
N ASP A 42 16.11 -1.84 -12.48
CA ASP A 42 14.68 -2.21 -12.58
C ASP A 42 14.17 -2.84 -11.27
N TRP A 43 14.73 -2.40 -10.13
CA TRP A 43 14.42 -2.98 -8.83
C TRP A 43 13.39 -2.11 -8.13
N LYS A 44 12.16 -2.60 -8.13
CA LYS A 44 11.03 -2.02 -7.40
C LYS A 44 11.01 -2.57 -5.99
N THR A 45 11.18 -1.69 -5.01
CA THR A 45 11.03 -2.04 -3.59
C THR A 45 9.60 -1.71 -3.18
N LEU A 46 8.96 -2.59 -2.39
CA LEU A 46 7.57 -2.48 -1.92
C LEU A 46 6.47 -2.61 -3.01
N THR A 47 6.64 -3.52 -3.97
CA THR A 47 5.53 -3.90 -4.86
C THR A 47 4.48 -4.69 -4.08
N THR A 48 3.25 -4.19 -4.08
CA THR A 48 2.11 -4.87 -3.45
C THR A 48 0.95 -4.82 -4.42
N ASP A 49 0.36 -5.94 -4.77
CA ASP A 49 -0.83 -5.95 -5.63
C ASP A 49 -2.11 -5.68 -4.85
N VAL A 50 -2.38 -4.39 -4.69
CA VAL A 50 -3.60 -3.89 -4.07
C VAL A 50 -4.82 -4.11 -4.95
N ALA A 51 -5.78 -4.89 -4.44
CA ALA A 51 -7.11 -5.02 -5.03
C ALA A 51 -8.02 -3.87 -4.59
N ALA A 52 -8.01 -3.52 -3.29
CA ALA A 52 -8.67 -2.35 -2.73
C ALA A 52 -8.02 -1.93 -1.40
N GLY A 53 -8.06 -0.65 -1.06
CA GLY A 53 -7.53 -0.15 0.19
C GLY A 53 -8.10 1.21 0.58
N VAL A 54 -7.65 1.66 1.75
CA VAL A 54 -7.84 3.03 2.24
C VAL A 54 -6.50 3.53 2.76
N GLY A 55 -6.26 4.83 2.65
CA GLY A 55 -5.03 5.41 3.15
C GLY A 55 -5.12 6.90 3.41
N ILE A 56 -4.13 7.36 4.16
CA ILE A 56 -3.83 8.76 4.42
C ILE A 56 -2.41 8.99 3.93
N GLU A 57 -2.21 10.04 3.16
CA GLU A 57 -0.92 10.48 2.64
C GLU A 57 -0.65 11.93 3.03
N ASN A 58 0.63 12.29 3.07
CA ASN A 58 1.11 13.64 3.30
C ASN A 58 0.61 14.26 4.63
N TRP A 59 0.37 13.44 5.65
CA TRP A 59 0.03 13.97 6.97
C TRP A 59 1.27 14.62 7.60
N ALA A 60 1.22 15.93 7.85
CA ALA A 60 2.35 16.65 8.43
C ALA A 60 2.47 16.33 9.92
N LEU A 61 3.35 15.39 10.25
CA LEU A 61 3.61 14.95 11.61
C LEU A 61 5.02 15.34 12.03
N GLY A 62 5.09 16.43 12.81
CA GLY A 62 6.33 16.94 13.39
C GLY A 62 7.29 17.44 12.31
N VAL A 63 8.46 16.79 12.20
CA VAL A 63 9.54 17.18 11.28
C VAL A 63 9.45 16.53 9.90
N GLY A 64 8.42 15.72 9.66
CA GLY A 64 8.30 14.92 8.44
C GLY A 64 6.85 14.68 8.03
N LEU A 65 6.70 13.84 7.02
CA LEU A 65 5.40 13.44 6.46
C LEU A 65 5.12 11.99 6.82
N PHE A 66 3.93 11.72 7.32
CA PHE A 66 3.48 10.39 7.64
C PHE A 66 2.42 9.94 6.64
N ASP A 67 2.58 8.71 6.16
CA ASP A 67 1.59 8.04 5.34
C ASP A 67 1.24 6.69 5.96
N MET A 68 -0.02 6.32 5.86
CA MET A 68 -0.49 5.02 6.30
C MET A 68 -1.56 4.52 5.34
N SER A 69 -1.48 3.25 4.98
CA SER A 69 -2.52 2.59 4.19
C SER A 69 -2.82 1.20 4.73
N LEU A 70 -4.07 0.83 4.59
CA LEU A 70 -4.56 -0.52 4.81
C LEU A 70 -5.12 -1.00 3.47
N SER A 71 -4.52 -2.07 2.95
CA SER A 71 -4.96 -2.69 1.71
C SER A 71 -5.36 -4.14 1.93
N ARG A 72 -6.24 -4.62 1.07
CA ARG A 72 -6.65 -6.00 0.97
C ARG A 72 -6.31 -6.49 -0.42
N ASP A 73 -5.62 -7.63 -0.46
CA ASP A 73 -5.14 -8.27 -1.67
C ASP A 73 -5.77 -9.67 -1.72
N ASP A 74 -6.43 -9.99 -2.82
CA ASP A 74 -6.89 -11.35 -3.08
C ASP A 74 -5.70 -12.12 -3.66
N VAL A 75 -5.04 -12.93 -2.83
CA VAL A 75 -3.91 -13.74 -3.27
C VAL A 75 -4.46 -15.09 -3.70
N ASP A 76 -4.40 -15.36 -5.00
CA ASP A 76 -4.66 -16.70 -5.55
C ASP A 76 -3.54 -17.64 -5.11
N VAL A 77 -3.75 -18.37 -4.01
CA VAL A 77 -2.79 -19.38 -3.56
C VAL A 77 -3.00 -20.63 -4.39
N TYR A 78 -2.06 -20.90 -5.29
CA TYR A 78 -2.02 -22.15 -6.04
C TYR A 78 -1.71 -23.30 -5.06
N SER A 79 -2.73 -24.10 -4.73
CA SER A 79 -2.55 -25.35 -3.98
C SER A 79 -1.61 -26.28 -4.74
N ARG A 80 -0.62 -26.85 -4.05
CA ARG A 80 0.36 -27.82 -4.59
C ARG A 80 -0.24 -29.16 -5.08
N ASP A 81 -1.57 -29.27 -5.16
CA ASP A 81 -2.28 -30.54 -5.36
C ASP A 81 -3.31 -30.53 -6.52
N PHE A 82 -3.20 -29.55 -7.45
CA PHE A 82 -3.93 -29.51 -8.73
C PHE A 82 -5.44 -29.84 -8.70
N SER A 83 -6.15 -29.59 -7.59
CA SER A 83 -7.59 -29.91 -7.50
C SER A 83 -8.48 -28.89 -6.77
N ARG A 84 -7.94 -27.96 -5.97
CA ARG A 84 -8.74 -26.92 -5.29
C ARG A 84 -7.99 -25.58 -5.16
N THR A 85 -8.56 -24.53 -5.75
CA THR A 85 -8.16 -23.13 -5.53
C THR A 85 -8.82 -22.63 -4.25
N SER A 86 -8.04 -22.13 -3.29
CA SER A 86 -8.58 -21.44 -2.11
C SER A 86 -8.10 -20.00 -2.16
N GLN A 87 -9.04 -19.06 -2.35
CA GLN A 87 -8.77 -17.64 -2.22
C GLN A 87 -8.35 -17.37 -0.77
N MET A 88 -7.09 -16.97 -0.57
CA MET A 88 -6.61 -16.54 0.74
C MET A 88 -6.51 -15.04 0.72
N ASN A 89 -7.41 -14.42 1.45
CA ASN A 89 -7.43 -12.99 1.55
C ASN A 89 -6.25 -12.49 2.39
N THR A 90 -5.35 -11.69 1.83
CA THR A 90 -4.23 -11.09 2.57
C THR A 90 -4.54 -9.63 2.87
N ASN A 91 -4.47 -9.23 4.14
CA ASN A 91 -4.54 -7.82 4.51
C ASN A 91 -3.11 -7.31 4.73
N SER A 92 -2.81 -6.14 4.19
CA SER A 92 -1.52 -5.48 4.30
C SER A 92 -1.70 -4.11 4.96
N VAL A 93 -0.86 -3.81 5.93
CA VAL A 93 -0.71 -2.49 6.54
C VAL A 93 0.64 -1.95 6.10
N ASP A 94 0.66 -0.78 5.48
CA ASP A 94 1.89 -0.05 5.10
C ASP A 94 1.91 1.28 5.84
N VAL A 95 3.00 1.54 6.54
CA VAL A 95 3.23 2.76 7.31
C VAL A 95 4.57 3.35 6.91
N ARG A 96 4.58 4.65 6.63
CA ARG A 96 5.77 5.36 6.15
C ARG A 96 5.93 6.68 6.88
N TYR A 97 7.16 7.00 7.25
CA TYR A 97 7.53 8.30 7.77
C TYR A 97 8.69 8.85 6.95
N ARG A 98 8.42 9.90 6.19
CA ARG A 98 9.27 10.42 5.10
C ARG A 98 9.73 11.85 5.38
N ASN A 99 10.75 12.25 4.62
CA ASN A 99 11.29 13.61 4.60
C ASN A 99 11.77 14.10 5.96
N ILE A 100 12.28 13.20 6.81
CA ILE A 100 12.85 13.57 8.11
C ILE A 100 14.21 14.21 7.85
N PRO A 101 14.44 15.49 8.18
CA PRO A 101 15.73 16.13 7.93
C PRO A 101 16.81 15.54 8.83
N LEU A 102 17.95 15.15 8.24
CA LEU A 102 19.13 14.69 8.99
C LEU A 102 20.19 15.80 9.07
N TRP A 103 20.52 16.40 7.93
CA TRP A 103 21.39 17.58 7.75
C TRP A 103 21.01 18.27 6.42
N ASP A 104 21.65 19.40 6.08
CA ASP A 104 21.21 20.34 5.04
C ASP A 104 20.79 19.68 3.69
N ASP A 105 21.48 18.61 3.28
CA ASP A 105 21.23 17.92 2.01
C ASP A 105 20.83 16.44 2.16
N ALA A 106 20.38 16.03 3.36
CA ALA A 106 19.97 14.64 3.59
C ALA A 106 18.66 14.50 4.35
N THR A 107 17.82 13.60 3.85
CA THR A 107 16.58 13.22 4.50
C THR A 107 16.53 11.71 4.73
N LEU A 108 15.89 11.31 5.81
CA LEU A 108 15.59 9.93 6.15
C LEU A 108 14.12 9.63 5.84
N SER A 109 13.89 8.45 5.28
CA SER A 109 12.56 7.87 5.14
C SER A 109 12.56 6.47 5.74
N LEU A 110 11.61 6.21 6.62
CA LEU A 110 11.38 4.91 7.25
C LEU A 110 10.08 4.34 6.70
N MET A 111 10.11 3.06 6.31
CA MET A 111 8.98 2.37 5.73
C MET A 111 8.85 1.01 6.38
N ALA A 112 7.65 0.67 6.84
CA ALA A 112 7.34 -0.61 7.44
C ALA A 112 6.05 -1.15 6.82
N LYS A 113 6.11 -2.39 6.34
CA LYS A 113 4.95 -3.07 5.78
C LYS A 113 4.76 -4.41 6.50
N TYR A 114 3.53 -4.65 6.95
CA TYR A 114 3.12 -5.92 7.54
C TYR A 114 1.96 -6.50 6.73
N SER A 115 2.12 -7.73 6.24
CA SER A 115 1.09 -8.45 5.50
C SER A 115 0.77 -9.75 6.22
N ALA A 116 -0.50 -9.97 6.52
CA ALA A 116 -0.97 -11.18 7.18
C ALA A 116 -2.10 -11.85 6.39
N PRO A 117 -2.05 -13.19 6.22
CA PRO A 117 -3.15 -13.93 5.63
C PRO A 117 -4.33 -13.94 6.62
N ASN A 118 -5.50 -13.53 6.16
CA ASN A 118 -6.75 -13.66 6.89
C ASN A 118 -7.36 -15.03 6.59
N LYS A 119 -7.17 -15.99 7.51
CA LYS A 119 -7.89 -17.26 7.46
C LYS A 119 -9.30 -16.98 8.02
N THR A 120 -10.32 -17.04 7.17
CA THR A 120 -11.70 -17.10 7.65
C THR A 120 -11.87 -18.38 8.47
N ASP A 121 -12.42 -18.28 9.68
CA ASP A 121 -12.70 -19.36 10.64
C ASP A 121 -13.72 -20.42 10.14
N GLN A 122 -13.90 -20.59 8.83
CA GLN A 122 -14.73 -21.62 8.20
C GLN A 122 -13.91 -22.59 7.32
N GLN A 123 -12.64 -22.78 7.62
CA GLN A 123 -11.88 -23.94 7.15
C GLN A 123 -11.59 -24.85 8.34
N GLN A 124 -12.59 -25.66 8.71
CA GLN A 124 -12.35 -26.98 9.31
C GLN A 124 -12.28 -28.03 8.20
#